data_AF-A0A917Q733-F1
#
_entry.id   AF-A0A917Q733-F1
#
_cell.length_a   1.000
_cell.length_b   1.000
_cell.length_c   1.000
_cell.angle_alpha   90.00
_cell.angle_beta   90.00
_cell.angle_gamma   90.00
#
_symmetry.space_group_name_H-M   'P 1'
#
loop_
_entity.id
_entity.type
_entity.pdbx_description
1 polymer ?
#
loop_
_entity_poly.entity_id
_entity_poly.type
_entity_poly.pdbx_seq_one_letter_code
_entity_poly.pdbx_strand_id
1 'polypeptide(L)'
;MRIRPGRVAAPIIAVTAALGFAFAPAPELRSQEDGAAPRVVTQEPSARVPSQAPMPDPTPEPAVGIAAPSPRIVAVNSPAPGGPVVDPAAVADEPMPVAPGAPAAGGEALTVFLDHAKVIRLPERTQTVIVGNPFIADVTVQRNGILIVTGKSYGATNLIALDGQGLLLAESMVSVQAPDSDGVVVVQRGLARESYACTPNCQPSLRLGDSPEYFGAVGSQATQRSGFAVSN
;
A
#
# COMPACT_ATOMS: atom_id res chain seq x y z
N MET A 1 44.66 55.69 -2.41
CA MET A 1 44.09 54.68 -3.31
C MET A 1 42.58 54.62 -3.10
N ARG A 2 41.79 55.32 -3.92
CA ARG A 2 40.31 55.31 -3.87
C ARG A 2 39.81 55.07 -5.28
N ILE A 3 39.25 53.89 -5.51
CA ILE A 3 38.74 53.42 -6.81
C ILE A 3 37.28 53.89 -6.93
N ARG A 4 36.96 54.63 -8.00
CA ARG A 4 35.59 55.04 -8.35
C ARG A 4 34.84 53.86 -9.00
N PRO A 5 33.54 53.66 -8.72
CA PRO A 5 32.73 52.65 -9.39
C PRO A 5 32.27 53.13 -10.78
N GLY A 6 32.43 52.26 -11.78
CA GLY A 6 32.02 52.49 -13.17
C GLY A 6 30.51 52.32 -13.38
N ARG A 7 29.92 53.25 -14.13
CA ARG A 7 28.56 53.18 -14.68
C ARG A 7 28.56 52.21 -15.87
N VAL A 8 27.69 51.20 -15.85
CA VAL A 8 27.36 50.38 -17.03
C VAL A 8 26.06 50.90 -17.61
N ALA A 9 26.12 51.31 -18.88
CA ALA A 9 25.00 51.78 -19.68
C ALA A 9 24.24 50.58 -20.28
N ALA A 10 22.91 50.61 -20.21
CA ALA A 10 22.02 49.67 -20.89
C ALA A 10 21.39 50.35 -22.12
N PRO A 11 21.33 49.69 -23.30
CA PRO A 11 20.65 50.25 -24.46
C PRO A 11 19.16 49.91 -24.46
N ILE A 12 18.35 50.94 -24.74
CA ILE A 12 16.92 50.89 -24.99
C ILE A 12 16.73 50.50 -26.45
N ILE A 13 16.10 49.35 -26.73
CA ILE A 13 15.67 48.96 -28.08
C ILE A 13 14.18 49.27 -28.20
N ALA A 14 13.88 50.32 -28.96
CA ALA A 14 12.54 50.65 -29.41
C ALA A 14 12.17 49.73 -30.58
N VAL A 15 11.04 49.02 -30.48
CA VAL A 15 10.47 48.25 -31.60
C VAL A 15 9.25 49.02 -32.11
N THR A 16 9.40 49.57 -33.30
CA THR A 16 8.41 50.34 -34.05
C THR A 16 7.41 49.39 -34.70
N ALA A 17 6.12 49.56 -34.40
CA ALA A 17 5.04 48.85 -35.06
C ALA A 17 4.75 49.46 -36.44
N ALA A 18 4.90 48.67 -37.50
CA ALA A 18 4.43 49.02 -38.84
C ALA A 18 3.18 48.19 -39.16
N LEU A 19 2.05 48.89 -39.27
CA LEU A 19 0.77 48.37 -39.75
C LEU A 19 0.84 48.21 -41.28
N GLY A 20 0.58 46.99 -41.76
CA GLY A 20 0.39 46.68 -43.17
C GLY A 20 -0.69 45.61 -43.31
N PHE A 21 -1.96 46.05 -43.42
CA PHE A 21 -3.09 45.20 -43.77
C PHE A 21 -3.03 44.90 -45.27
N ALA A 22 -2.75 43.65 -45.63
CA ALA A 22 -2.99 43.10 -46.96
C ALA A 22 -4.16 42.11 -46.88
N PHE A 23 -5.26 42.50 -47.51
CA PHE A 23 -6.47 41.73 -47.73
C PHE A 23 -6.17 40.59 -48.72
N ALA A 24 -6.43 39.34 -48.34
CA ALA A 24 -6.46 38.19 -49.24
C ALA A 24 -7.75 37.38 -49.01
N PRO A 25 -8.46 36.94 -50.08
CA PRO A 25 -9.76 36.28 -49.97
C PRO A 25 -9.64 34.81 -49.54
N ALA A 26 -10.64 34.36 -48.81
CA ALA A 26 -10.76 33.02 -48.23
C ALA A 26 -10.75 31.88 -49.27
N PRO A 27 -10.14 30.72 -48.96
CA PRO A 27 -10.41 29.49 -49.66
C PRO A 27 -11.57 28.71 -49.00
N GLU A 28 -12.52 28.30 -49.82
CA GLU A 28 -13.61 27.36 -49.52
C GLU A 28 -13.04 26.06 -48.89
N LEU A 29 -13.32 25.82 -47.61
CA LEU A 29 -12.99 24.55 -46.94
C LEU A 29 -14.15 23.57 -47.11
N ARG A 30 -13.89 22.67 -48.06
CA ARG A 30 -14.55 21.40 -48.35
C ARG A 30 -14.79 20.57 -47.08
N SER A 31 -16.03 20.11 -46.92
CA SER A 31 -16.49 19.16 -45.91
C SER A 31 -15.62 17.91 -45.88
N GLN A 32 -15.04 17.61 -44.72
CA GLN A 32 -14.38 16.34 -44.40
C GLN A 32 -15.07 15.78 -43.15
N GLU A 33 -15.89 14.77 -43.34
CA GLU A 33 -16.40 13.89 -42.29
C GLU A 33 -15.27 13.02 -41.72
N ASP A 34 -15.55 12.45 -40.54
CA ASP A 34 -14.80 11.44 -39.79
C ASP A 34 -13.74 11.91 -38.77
N GLY A 35 -14.08 11.73 -37.49
CA GLY A 35 -13.11 11.78 -36.39
C GLY A 35 -13.77 12.00 -35.03
N ALA A 36 -14.11 10.91 -34.35
CA ALA A 36 -14.67 10.89 -33.00
C ALA A 36 -13.83 11.71 -32.00
N ALA A 37 -14.43 12.77 -31.45
CA ALA A 37 -13.96 13.45 -30.26
C ALA A 37 -14.59 12.80 -29.00
N PRO A 38 -13.85 12.68 -27.88
CA PRO A 38 -14.43 12.23 -26.62
C PRO A 38 -15.43 13.28 -26.11
N ARG A 39 -16.68 12.87 -25.91
CA ARG A 39 -17.67 13.71 -25.21
C ARG A 39 -17.16 13.96 -23.79
N VAL A 40 -16.80 15.20 -23.50
CA VAL A 40 -16.72 15.72 -22.13
C VAL A 40 -18.13 15.70 -21.57
N VAL A 41 -18.40 14.78 -20.65
CA VAL A 41 -19.63 14.77 -19.86
C VAL A 41 -19.49 15.88 -18.83
N THR A 42 -20.06 17.04 -19.14
CA THR A 42 -20.33 18.08 -18.14
C THR A 42 -21.32 17.49 -17.13
N GLN A 43 -20.84 17.17 -15.92
CA GLN A 43 -21.72 16.78 -14.82
C GLN A 43 -22.59 17.97 -14.41
N GLU A 44 -23.90 17.82 -14.55
CA GLU A 44 -24.91 18.70 -13.95
C GLU A 44 -24.77 18.71 -12.42
N PRO A 45 -24.75 19.89 -11.77
CA PRO A 45 -24.83 19.98 -10.32
C PRO A 45 -26.30 20.04 -9.92
N SER A 46 -26.98 18.90 -9.85
CA SER A 46 -28.29 18.85 -9.19
C SER A 46 -28.69 17.43 -8.79
N ALA A 47 -28.21 16.99 -7.62
CA ALA A 47 -28.91 16.00 -6.82
C ALA A 47 -28.79 16.40 -5.35
N ARG A 48 -29.87 17.04 -4.88
CA ARG A 48 -30.20 17.30 -3.49
C ARG A 48 -29.95 16.02 -2.67
N VAL A 49 -28.98 16.08 -1.75
CA VAL A 49 -28.75 15.06 -0.73
C VAL A 49 -30.09 14.82 -0.01
N PRO A 50 -30.65 13.59 0.02
CA PRO A 50 -31.81 13.32 0.86
C PRO A 50 -31.38 13.51 2.31
N SER A 51 -32.09 14.39 3.03
CA SER A 51 -31.95 14.56 4.46
C SER A 51 -32.05 13.20 5.13
N GLN A 52 -30.93 12.73 5.70
CA GLN A 52 -30.87 11.52 6.51
C GLN A 52 -31.96 11.65 7.59
N ALA A 53 -32.94 10.75 7.57
CA ALA A 53 -33.88 10.65 8.70
C ALA A 53 -33.08 10.29 9.96
N PRO A 54 -33.44 10.82 11.14
CA PRO A 54 -32.82 10.39 12.40
C PRO A 54 -33.02 8.88 12.55
N MET A 55 -31.91 8.14 12.75
CA MET A 55 -31.99 6.73 13.09
C MET A 55 -32.75 6.59 14.42
N PRO A 56 -33.66 5.61 14.56
CA PRO A 56 -34.26 5.33 15.85
C PRO A 56 -33.18 4.90 16.85
N ASP A 57 -33.25 5.44 18.07
CA ASP A 57 -32.42 5.01 19.21
C ASP A 57 -32.42 3.49 19.33
N PRO A 58 -31.26 2.82 19.51
CA PRO A 58 -31.24 1.41 19.83
C PRO A 58 -31.81 1.25 21.25
N THR A 59 -33.06 0.77 21.33
CA THR A 59 -33.64 0.28 22.58
C THR A 59 -32.66 -0.75 23.19
N PRO A 60 -32.27 -0.62 24.47
CA PRO A 60 -31.41 -1.61 25.10
C PRO A 60 -32.16 -2.95 25.19
N GLU A 61 -31.74 -3.93 24.39
CA GLU A 61 -32.13 -5.31 24.60
C GLU A 61 -31.69 -5.75 26.02
N PRO A 62 -32.55 -6.46 26.77
CA PRO A 62 -32.15 -7.00 28.06
C PRO A 62 -31.01 -7.99 27.84
N ALA A 63 -29.89 -7.76 28.51
CA ALA A 63 -28.72 -8.64 28.51
C ALA A 63 -29.14 -10.06 28.89
N VAL A 64 -29.28 -10.93 27.87
CA VAL A 64 -29.36 -12.36 28.06
C VAL A 64 -27.98 -12.78 28.56
N GLY A 65 -27.91 -13.14 29.85
CA GLY A 65 -26.72 -13.70 30.48
C GLY A 65 -26.39 -15.05 29.85
N ILE A 66 -25.64 -15.02 28.74
CA ILE A 66 -24.99 -16.21 28.22
C ILE A 66 -23.79 -16.47 29.13
N ALA A 67 -23.97 -17.42 30.05
CA ALA A 67 -22.88 -17.97 30.84
C ALA A 67 -21.77 -18.45 29.89
N ALA A 68 -20.60 -17.82 29.97
CA ALA A 68 -19.44 -18.24 29.22
C ALA A 68 -19.08 -19.69 29.57
N PRO A 69 -19.01 -20.63 28.61
CA PRO A 69 -18.43 -21.93 28.88
C PRO A 69 -16.93 -21.73 29.13
N SER A 70 -16.47 -22.15 30.32
CA SER A 70 -15.07 -22.16 30.70
C SER A 70 -14.22 -22.78 29.57
N PRO A 71 -13.08 -22.17 29.20
CA PRO A 71 -12.20 -22.77 28.20
C PRO A 71 -11.66 -24.08 28.79
N ARG A 72 -12.16 -25.21 28.29
CA ARG A 72 -11.49 -26.50 28.48
C ARG A 72 -10.21 -26.43 27.65
N ILE A 73 -9.10 -26.14 28.33
CA ILE A 73 -7.76 -26.32 27.77
C ILE A 73 -7.65 -27.80 27.37
N VAL A 74 -7.71 -28.07 26.08
CA VAL A 74 -7.33 -29.37 25.54
C VAL A 74 -5.81 -29.44 25.69
N ALA A 75 -5.36 -30.19 26.70
CA ALA A 75 -3.95 -30.53 26.85
C ALA A 75 -3.52 -31.26 25.58
N VAL A 76 -2.80 -30.55 24.71
CA VAL A 76 -2.06 -31.18 23.61
C VAL A 76 -1.01 -32.08 24.24
N ASN A 77 -1.28 -33.37 24.11
CA ASN A 77 -0.46 -34.48 24.55
C ASN A 77 0.99 -34.24 24.08
N SER A 78 1.89 -33.94 25.01
CA SER A 78 3.32 -33.91 24.74
C SER A 78 3.76 -35.32 24.37
N PRO A 79 4.44 -35.55 23.23
CA PRO A 79 4.96 -36.88 22.92
C PRO A 79 6.03 -37.24 23.94
N ALA A 80 5.77 -38.29 24.70
CA ALA A 80 6.73 -38.90 25.61
C ALA A 80 7.99 -39.35 24.84
N PRO A 81 9.21 -39.17 25.38
CA PRO A 81 10.41 -39.78 24.82
C PRO A 81 10.47 -41.24 25.27
N GLY A 82 9.77 -42.10 24.54
CA GLY A 82 9.82 -43.56 24.70
C GLY A 82 10.40 -44.21 23.45
N GLY A 83 11.68 -43.98 23.17
CA GLY A 83 12.41 -44.76 22.18
C GLY A 83 12.81 -46.13 22.74
N PRO A 84 12.82 -47.20 21.94
CA PRO A 84 13.33 -48.49 22.37
C PRO A 84 14.85 -48.41 22.53
N VAL A 85 15.35 -48.89 23.67
CA VAL A 85 16.78 -49.10 23.91
C VAL A 85 17.18 -50.27 23.01
N VAL A 86 17.87 -49.97 21.90
CA VAL A 86 18.47 -50.97 21.03
C VAL A 86 19.84 -51.36 21.59
N ASP A 87 20.03 -52.65 21.85
CA ASP A 87 21.29 -53.23 22.31
C ASP A 87 22.44 -52.96 21.32
N PRO A 88 23.66 -52.65 21.79
CA PRO A 88 24.81 -52.45 20.92
C PRO A 88 25.50 -53.80 20.69
N ALA A 89 25.01 -54.59 19.74
CA ALA A 89 25.75 -55.75 19.26
C ALA A 89 25.52 -55.95 17.76
N ALA A 90 26.60 -55.75 17.00
CA ALA A 90 26.80 -56.12 15.60
C ALA A 90 26.05 -55.29 14.54
N VAL A 91 26.70 -54.19 14.11
CA VAL A 91 26.55 -53.69 12.73
C VAL A 91 27.84 -54.01 12.00
N ALA A 92 27.73 -54.95 11.06
CA ALA A 92 28.67 -55.10 9.96
C ALA A 92 28.56 -53.88 9.04
N ASP A 93 29.69 -53.49 8.50
CA ASP A 93 29.93 -52.36 7.61
C ASP A 93 29.21 -52.57 6.26
N GLU A 94 28.02 -51.99 6.09
CA GLU A 94 27.37 -51.86 4.77
C GLU A 94 27.11 -50.38 4.47
N PRO A 95 27.63 -49.82 3.35
CA PRO A 95 27.49 -48.41 3.05
C PRO A 95 26.06 -48.08 2.62
N MET A 96 25.38 -47.23 3.40
CA MET A 96 24.05 -46.73 3.06
C MET A 96 24.10 -45.82 1.83
N PRO A 97 23.15 -45.93 0.88
CA PRO A 97 23.05 -45.03 -0.25
C PRO A 97 22.65 -43.63 0.22
N VAL A 98 23.50 -42.64 -0.05
CA VAL A 98 23.21 -41.22 0.16
C VAL A 98 22.14 -40.80 -0.85
N ALA A 99 20.89 -40.63 -0.39
CA ALA A 99 19.82 -40.07 -1.22
C ALA A 99 20.13 -38.58 -1.51
N PRO A 100 20.10 -38.13 -2.77
CA PRO A 100 20.27 -36.72 -3.09
C PRO A 100 19.11 -35.90 -2.52
N GLY A 101 19.43 -34.90 -1.70
CA GLY A 101 18.45 -33.98 -1.12
C GLY A 101 17.69 -33.23 -2.20
N ALA A 102 16.36 -33.22 -2.11
CA ALA A 102 15.50 -32.46 -3.00
C ALA A 102 15.81 -30.95 -2.88
N PRO A 103 15.87 -30.20 -3.98
CA PRO A 103 16.00 -28.75 -3.92
C PRO A 103 14.75 -28.17 -3.26
N ALA A 104 14.95 -27.40 -2.19
CA ALA A 104 13.90 -26.57 -1.64
C ALA A 104 13.55 -25.51 -2.70
N ALA A 105 12.45 -25.72 -3.42
CA ALA A 105 11.81 -24.67 -4.21
C ALA A 105 11.13 -23.68 -3.24
N GLY A 106 11.94 -22.95 -2.49
CA GLY A 106 11.49 -21.88 -1.61
C GLY A 106 11.38 -20.60 -2.43
N GLY A 107 10.19 -20.29 -2.94
CA GLY A 107 9.89 -18.93 -3.35
C GLY A 107 10.17 -18.00 -2.17
N GLU A 108 11.04 -17.01 -2.38
CA GLU A 108 11.47 -16.11 -1.31
C GLU A 108 10.26 -15.38 -0.73
N ALA A 109 9.97 -15.63 0.55
CA ALA A 109 8.87 -14.97 1.24
C ALA A 109 9.26 -13.52 1.54
N LEU A 110 8.53 -12.57 0.96
CA LEU A 110 8.74 -11.15 1.15
C LEU A 110 7.91 -10.65 2.34
N THR A 111 8.55 -10.45 3.48
CA THR A 111 7.91 -9.74 4.59
C THR A 111 7.99 -8.23 4.37
N VAL A 112 6.83 -7.57 4.46
CA VAL A 112 6.63 -6.12 4.39
C VAL A 112 5.85 -5.68 5.63
N PHE A 113 6.14 -4.50 6.16
CA PHE A 113 5.41 -3.97 7.30
C PHE A 113 4.25 -3.08 6.85
N LEU A 114 3.16 -3.06 7.63
CA LEU A 114 2.03 -2.18 7.39
C LEU A 114 2.47 -0.71 7.34
N ASP A 115 2.00 0.04 6.34
CA ASP A 115 2.35 1.45 6.09
C ASP A 115 3.83 1.69 5.75
N HIS A 116 4.59 0.61 5.49
CA HIS A 116 5.96 0.67 5.02
C HIS A 116 6.09 0.18 3.57
N ALA A 117 7.05 0.78 2.87
CA ALA A 117 7.47 0.34 1.56
C ALA A 117 8.80 -0.42 1.63
N LYS A 118 8.89 -1.54 0.94
CA LYS A 118 10.11 -2.33 0.75
C LYS A 118 10.51 -2.30 -0.71
N VAL A 119 11.78 -2.01 -0.96
CA VAL A 119 12.35 -1.97 -2.30
C VAL A 119 12.96 -3.33 -2.63
N ILE A 120 12.53 -3.93 -3.74
CA ILE A 120 13.09 -5.18 -4.25
C ILE A 120 13.53 -5.00 -5.71
N ARG A 121 14.52 -5.78 -6.14
CA ARG A 121 14.97 -5.80 -7.53
C ARG A 121 14.24 -6.89 -8.28
N LEU A 122 13.65 -6.54 -9.41
CA LEU A 122 13.02 -7.49 -10.33
C LEU A 122 14.08 -8.13 -11.23
N PRO A 123 13.83 -9.36 -11.72
CA PRO A 123 14.62 -9.95 -12.79
C PRO A 123 14.64 -9.06 -14.05
N GLU A 124 15.76 -9.05 -14.78
CA GLU A 124 15.99 -8.15 -15.93
C GLU A 124 14.98 -8.32 -17.09
N ARG A 125 14.23 -9.43 -17.12
CA ARG A 125 13.25 -9.74 -18.18
C ARG A 125 11.79 -9.45 -17.78
N THR A 126 11.54 -8.92 -16.58
CA THR A 126 10.17 -8.66 -16.13
C THR A 126 9.55 -7.48 -16.87
N GLN A 127 8.38 -7.71 -17.48
CA GLN A 127 7.59 -6.67 -18.16
C GLN A 127 6.27 -6.40 -17.44
N THR A 128 5.67 -7.45 -16.87
CA THR A 128 4.38 -7.36 -16.19
C THR A 128 4.53 -7.84 -14.76
N VAL A 129 3.99 -7.07 -13.81
CA VAL A 129 3.89 -7.46 -12.39
C VAL A 129 2.43 -7.50 -12.03
N ILE A 130 2.00 -8.60 -11.43
CA ILE A 130 0.63 -8.83 -10.99
C ILE A 130 0.65 -9.04 -9.48
N VAL A 131 -0.27 -8.36 -8.80
CA VAL A 131 -0.52 -8.53 -7.37
C VAL A 131 -1.83 -9.28 -7.21
N GLY A 132 -1.85 -10.34 -6.40
CA GLY A 132 -3.08 -11.10 -6.14
C GLY A 132 -4.16 -10.24 -5.48
N ASN A 133 -3.80 -9.51 -4.42
CA ASN A 133 -4.73 -8.62 -3.71
C ASN A 133 -4.12 -7.22 -3.48
N PRO A 134 -4.54 -6.20 -4.25
CA PRO A 134 -4.04 -4.81 -4.11
C PRO A 134 -4.49 -4.11 -2.81
N PHE A 135 -5.44 -4.70 -2.06
CA PHE A 135 -5.86 -4.21 -0.74
C PHE A 135 -4.84 -4.57 0.35
N ILE A 136 -4.13 -5.69 0.21
CA ILE A 136 -3.12 -6.13 1.18
C ILE A 136 -1.78 -5.45 0.90
N ALA A 137 -1.31 -5.49 -0.34
CA ALA A 137 -0.07 -4.86 -0.76
C ALA A 137 -0.24 -4.21 -2.12
N ASP A 138 0.44 -3.11 -2.35
CA ASP A 138 0.47 -2.41 -3.64
C ASP A 138 1.89 -2.33 -4.16
N VAL A 139 2.04 -2.24 -5.47
CA VAL A 139 3.36 -2.24 -6.11
C VAL A 139 3.49 -1.14 -7.13
N THR A 140 4.67 -0.54 -7.19
CA THR A 140 5.02 0.44 -8.21
C THR A 140 6.33 0.05 -8.86
N VAL A 141 6.31 -0.12 -10.17
CA VAL A 141 7.48 -0.48 -10.98
C VAL A 141 8.20 0.80 -11.42
N GLN A 142 9.49 0.88 -11.14
CA GLN A 142 10.36 1.97 -11.58
C GLN A 142 11.20 1.56 -12.80
N ARG A 143 11.65 2.54 -13.59
CA ARG A 143 12.31 2.34 -14.90
C ARG A 143 13.64 1.56 -14.89
N ASN A 144 14.16 1.17 -13.73
CA ASN A 144 15.45 0.50 -13.55
C ASN A 144 15.32 -0.93 -12.99
N GLY A 145 14.18 -1.59 -13.20
CA GLY A 145 13.94 -2.93 -12.62
C GLY A 145 13.80 -2.92 -11.10
N ILE A 146 13.42 -1.76 -10.53
CA ILE A 146 13.18 -1.61 -9.09
C ILE A 146 11.67 -1.68 -8.86
N LEU A 147 11.24 -2.59 -7.99
CA LEU A 147 9.87 -2.66 -7.51
C LEU A 147 9.81 -2.06 -6.11
N ILE A 148 8.85 -1.18 -5.91
CA ILE A 148 8.50 -0.68 -4.58
C ILE A 148 7.21 -1.40 -4.17
N VAL A 149 7.29 -2.22 -3.13
CA VAL A 149 6.14 -2.95 -2.56
C VAL A 149 5.72 -2.25 -1.28
N THR A 150 4.47 -1.83 -1.19
CA THR A 150 3.91 -1.11 -0.03
C THR A 150 2.85 -1.96 0.67
N GLY A 151 3.02 -2.21 1.97
CA GLY A 151 2.01 -2.91 2.78
C GLY A 151 0.86 -1.98 3.11
N LYS A 152 -0.36 -2.31 2.67
CA LYS A 152 -1.58 -1.51 2.92
C LYS A 152 -2.49 -2.11 3.99
N SER A 153 -2.54 -3.44 4.10
CA SER A 153 -3.37 -4.13 5.07
C SER A 153 -2.72 -5.44 5.51
N TYR A 154 -3.06 -5.91 6.71
CA TYR A 154 -2.57 -7.17 7.23
C TYR A 154 -3.04 -8.35 6.37
N GLY A 155 -2.14 -9.30 6.16
CA GLY A 155 -2.46 -10.54 5.46
C GLY A 155 -1.30 -11.08 4.66
N ALA A 156 -1.60 -12.06 3.83
CA ALA A 156 -0.66 -12.59 2.85
C ALA A 156 -1.27 -12.48 1.46
N THR A 157 -0.45 -12.09 0.48
CA THR A 157 -0.80 -12.08 -0.93
C THR A 157 0.38 -12.58 -1.75
N ASN A 158 0.22 -12.73 -3.05
CA ASN A 158 1.27 -13.16 -3.96
C ASN A 158 1.62 -12.05 -4.95
N LEU A 159 2.89 -12.05 -5.34
CA LEU A 159 3.43 -11.24 -6.43
C LEU A 159 3.92 -12.16 -7.53
N ILE A 160 3.45 -11.89 -8.74
CA ILE A 160 3.76 -12.67 -9.92
C ILE A 160 4.45 -11.74 -10.92
N ALA A 161 5.65 -12.10 -11.35
CA ALA A 161 6.41 -11.40 -12.36
C ALA A 161 6.43 -12.22 -13.65
N LEU A 162 5.99 -11.60 -14.75
CA LEU A 162 5.96 -12.21 -16.08
C LEU A 162 6.90 -11.49 -17.04
N ASP A 163 7.40 -12.22 -18.03
CA ASP A 163 8.10 -11.63 -19.18
C ASP A 163 7.12 -11.13 -20.25
N GLY A 164 7.65 -10.54 -21.32
CA GLY A 164 6.85 -10.04 -22.45
C GLY A 164 6.20 -11.12 -23.31
N GLN A 165 6.46 -12.40 -23.05
CA GLN A 165 5.78 -13.53 -23.68
C GLN A 165 4.72 -14.15 -22.75
N GLY A 166 4.55 -13.59 -21.55
CA GLY A 166 3.63 -14.11 -20.54
C GLY A 166 4.17 -15.31 -19.76
N LEU A 167 5.47 -15.62 -19.87
CA LEU A 167 6.09 -16.69 -19.10
C LEU A 167 6.35 -16.22 -17.66
N LEU A 168 6.04 -17.09 -16.70
CA LEU A 168 6.33 -16.86 -15.29
C LEU A 168 7.84 -16.81 -15.05
N LEU A 169 8.34 -15.66 -14.61
CA LEU A 169 9.74 -15.48 -14.24
C LEU A 169 9.98 -15.69 -12.75
N ALA A 170 9.06 -15.19 -11.92
CA ALA A 170 9.15 -15.32 -10.47
C ALA A 170 7.77 -15.24 -9.84
N GLU A 171 7.59 -15.99 -8.77
CA GLU A 171 6.46 -15.89 -7.86
C GLU A 171 7.00 -15.74 -6.44
N SER A 172 6.46 -14.78 -5.70
CA SER A 172 6.86 -14.51 -4.31
C SER A 172 5.63 -14.30 -3.44
N MET A 173 5.63 -14.90 -2.26
CA MET A 173 4.58 -14.65 -1.27
C MET A 173 4.93 -13.40 -0.48
N VAL A 174 4.01 -12.44 -0.44
CA VAL A 174 4.12 -11.22 0.36
C VAL A 174 3.33 -11.40 1.64
N SER A 175 3.98 -11.26 2.78
CA SER A 175 3.33 -11.24 4.09
C SER A 175 3.42 -9.83 4.65
N VAL A 176 2.25 -9.20 4.90
CA VAL A 176 2.15 -7.89 5.51
C VAL A 176 1.89 -8.05 7.00
N GLN A 177 2.85 -7.57 7.80
CA GLN A 177 2.87 -7.73 9.25
C GLN A 177 2.85 -6.39 9.95
N ALA A 178 2.59 -6.39 11.26
CA ALA A 178 2.77 -5.18 12.04
C ALA A 178 4.26 -4.81 12.04
N PRO A 179 4.61 -3.50 11.88
CA PRO A 179 5.96 -3.05 12.14
C PRO A 179 6.35 -3.44 13.57
N ASP A 180 7.65 -3.70 13.73
CA ASP A 180 8.25 -3.91 15.04
C ASP A 180 7.78 -2.77 15.96
N SER A 181 7.26 -3.12 17.14
CA SER A 181 6.47 -2.22 17.99
C SER A 181 7.29 -1.14 18.70
N ASP A 182 8.44 -0.77 18.16
CA ASP A 182 9.34 0.23 18.70
C ASP A 182 8.63 1.58 18.69
N GLY A 183 8.04 1.93 19.84
CA GLY A 183 7.30 3.17 20.02
C GLY A 183 5.81 3.10 19.64
N VAL A 184 5.18 1.93 19.54
CA VAL A 184 3.70 1.85 19.39
C VAL A 184 3.07 1.31 20.67
N VAL A 185 2.17 2.08 21.27
CA VAL A 185 1.38 1.70 22.44
C VAL A 185 -0.07 1.51 22.04
N VAL A 186 -0.64 0.35 22.37
CA VAL A 186 -2.06 0.07 22.15
C VAL A 186 -2.79 0.12 23.48
N VAL A 187 -3.77 1.00 23.60
CA VAL A 187 -4.67 1.11 24.76
C VAL A 187 -5.93 0.32 24.44
N GLN A 188 -6.21 -0.70 25.26
CA GLN A 188 -7.40 -1.54 25.14
C GLN A 188 -8.40 -1.22 26.25
N ARG A 189 -9.61 -0.81 25.88
CA ARG A 189 -10.72 -0.47 26.79
C ARG A 189 -11.94 -1.33 26.43
N GLY A 190 -11.97 -2.56 26.96
CA GLY A 190 -13.00 -3.54 26.57
C GLY A 190 -12.80 -3.95 25.10
N LEU A 191 -13.80 -3.67 24.26
CA LEU A 191 -13.71 -3.89 22.80
C LEU A 191 -13.11 -2.70 22.06
N ALA A 192 -12.94 -1.55 22.72
CA ALA A 192 -12.40 -0.37 22.10
C ALA A 192 -10.86 -0.40 22.12
N ARG A 193 -10.27 -0.43 20.93
CA ARG A 193 -8.83 -0.34 20.72
C ARG A 193 -8.44 1.06 20.29
N GLU A 194 -7.36 1.59 20.83
CA GLU A 194 -6.76 2.85 20.42
C GLU A 194 -5.25 2.68 20.27
N SER A 195 -4.67 3.18 19.19
CA SER A 195 -3.24 3.07 18.91
C SER A 195 -2.54 4.42 19.05
N TYR A 196 -1.36 4.43 19.66
CA TYR A 196 -0.55 5.63 19.88
C TYR A 196 0.89 5.38 19.44
N ALA A 197 1.50 6.37 18.79
CA ALA A 197 2.93 6.38 18.49
C ALA A 197 3.65 7.24 19.54
N CYS A 198 4.52 6.63 20.34
CA CYS A 198 5.16 7.20 21.52
C CYS A 198 6.67 7.29 21.33
N THR A 199 7.12 8.42 20.76
CA THR A 199 8.55 8.71 20.57
C THR A 199 8.83 10.22 20.65
N PRO A 200 9.26 10.80 21.79
CA PRO A 200 9.20 10.31 23.18
C PRO A 200 7.84 10.55 23.87
N ASN A 201 6.98 11.41 23.31
CA ASN A 201 5.61 11.64 23.78
C ASN A 201 4.63 10.86 22.91
N CYS A 202 3.55 10.36 23.51
CA CYS A 202 2.51 9.65 22.77
C CYS A 202 1.65 10.60 21.96
N GLN A 203 1.56 10.33 20.66
CA GLN A 203 0.66 11.00 19.72
C GLN A 203 -0.35 9.99 19.18
N PRO A 204 -1.60 10.40 18.91
CA PRO A 204 -2.61 9.51 18.35
C PRO A 204 -2.15 8.98 16.99
N SER A 205 -2.30 7.68 16.78
CA SER A 205 -1.94 7.01 15.53
C SER A 205 -3.11 6.17 15.06
N LEU A 206 -3.55 6.41 13.82
CA LEU A 206 -4.61 5.60 13.21
C LEU A 206 -4.04 4.26 12.75
N ARG A 207 -4.58 3.15 13.24
CA ARG A 207 -4.21 1.81 12.76
C ARG A 207 -5.45 0.96 12.46
N LEU A 208 -5.26 0.03 11.54
CA LEU A 208 -6.28 -0.99 11.25
C LEU A 208 -6.59 -1.79 12.52
N GLY A 209 -7.87 -1.84 12.88
CA GLY A 209 -8.36 -2.51 14.07
C GLY A 209 -8.60 -1.61 15.29
N ASP A 210 -8.31 -0.30 15.21
CA ASP A 210 -8.76 0.66 16.22
C ASP A 210 -10.30 0.78 16.21
N SER A 211 -10.86 1.22 17.34
CA SER A 211 -12.30 1.41 17.51
C SER A 211 -12.86 2.39 16.47
N PRO A 212 -14.09 2.16 15.94
CA PRO A 212 -14.69 3.03 14.93
C PRO A 212 -14.76 4.50 15.38
N GLU A 213 -15.04 4.74 16.65
CA GLU A 213 -15.14 6.07 17.24
C GLU A 213 -13.79 6.79 17.20
N TYR A 214 -12.72 6.13 17.65
CA TYR A 214 -11.36 6.68 17.63
C TYR A 214 -10.86 6.89 16.19
N PHE A 215 -11.07 5.89 15.33
CA PHE A 215 -10.65 5.92 13.93
C PHE A 215 -11.32 7.08 13.18
N GLY A 216 -12.63 7.27 13.36
CA GLY A 216 -13.36 8.39 12.77
C GLY A 216 -12.93 9.75 13.30
N ALA A 217 -12.71 9.86 14.62
CA ALA A 217 -12.32 11.12 15.25
C ALA A 217 -10.92 11.59 14.81
N VAL A 218 -9.91 10.72 14.82
CA VAL A 218 -8.55 11.09 14.40
C VAL A 218 -8.46 11.18 12.88
N GLY A 219 -9.18 10.34 12.13
CA GLY A 219 -9.22 10.36 10.66
C GLY A 219 -9.83 11.64 10.08
N SER A 220 -10.90 12.15 10.70
CA SER A 220 -11.50 13.43 10.30
C SER A 220 -10.56 14.61 10.53
N GLN A 221 -9.86 14.64 11.66
CA GLN A 221 -8.83 15.67 11.93
C GLN A 221 -7.69 15.63 10.92
N ALA A 222 -7.19 14.43 10.59
CA ALA A 222 -6.15 14.26 9.58
C ALA A 222 -6.62 14.71 8.18
N THR A 223 -7.86 14.38 7.80
CA THR A 223 -8.44 14.78 6.52
C THR A 223 -8.60 16.30 6.42
N GLN A 224 -9.10 16.95 7.46
CA GLN A 224 -9.21 18.42 7.50
C GLN A 224 -7.83 19.08 7.36
N ARG A 225 -6.83 18.57 8.09
CA ARG A 225 -5.44 19.05 7.99
C ARG A 225 -4.89 18.90 6.57
N SER A 226 -5.09 17.76 5.94
CA SER A 226 -4.66 17.52 4.55
C SER A 226 -5.36 18.44 3.56
N GLY A 227 -6.64 18.76 3.77
CA GLY A 227 -7.38 19.73 2.96
C GLY A 227 -6.78 21.13 2.98
N PHE A 228 -6.27 21.58 4.14
CA PHE A 228 -5.52 22.84 4.24
C PHE A 228 -4.15 22.80 3.54
N ALA A 229 -3.56 21.63 3.34
CA ALA A 229 -2.24 21.49 2.70
C ALA A 229 -2.30 21.48 1.16
N VAL A 230 -3.41 21.03 0.57
CA VAL A 230 -3.58 20.91 -0.89
C VAL A 230 -4.16 22.17 -1.55
N SER A 231 -4.58 23.16 -0.75
CA SER A 231 -5.26 24.38 -1.22
C SER A 231 -4.33 25.55 -1.62
N ASN A 232 -3.10 25.26 -2.09
CA ASN A 232 -2.13 26.29 -2.49
C ASN A 232 -1.59 26.07 -3.92
#